data_AF-A0A2K8M961-F1
#
_entry.id   AF-A0A2K8M961-F1
#
_cell.length_a   1.000
_cell.length_b   1.000
_cell.length_c   1.000
_cell.angle_alpha   90.00
_cell.angle_beta   90.00
_cell.angle_gamma   90.00
#
_symmetry.space_group_name_H-M   'P 1'
#
loop_
_entity.id
_entity.type
_entity.pdbx_description
1 polymer ?
#
loop_
_entity_poly.entity_id
_entity_poly.type
_entity_poly.pdbx_seq_one_letter_code
_entity_poly.pdbx_strand_id
1 'polypeptide(L)'
;MYWLVPAASGDLPTWQRAAAAAAAAGMTIAKFAAAALTQKMASGDTLISVQVKDPRPRTVRFHGHWLVEPESARDAARDALDPVGPGSWTVGIAETARGRFALVLYHYELTDELSVFDSLEQLSVATETDERVESEDVERAREEMRRRQEDAANYLDI
;
A
#
# COMPACT_ATOMS: atom_id res chain seq x y z
N MET A 1 8.52 38.19 -10.14
CA MET A 1 9.01 36.94 -10.73
C MET A 1 8.61 35.83 -9.77
N TYR A 2 7.42 35.26 -9.95
CA TYR A 2 6.92 34.19 -9.09
C TYR A 2 7.43 32.87 -9.65
N TRP A 3 8.27 32.19 -8.87
CA TRP A 3 8.69 30.83 -9.15
C TRP A 3 7.48 29.93 -8.91
N LEU A 4 6.93 29.36 -9.99
CA LEU A 4 6.00 28.25 -9.91
C LEU A 4 6.79 27.06 -9.34
N VAL A 5 6.60 26.80 -8.05
CA VAL A 5 6.94 25.52 -7.45
C VAL A 5 6.15 24.47 -8.23
N PRO A 6 6.78 23.44 -8.82
CA PRO A 6 6.03 22.37 -9.46
C PRO A 6 5.13 21.76 -8.39
N ALA A 7 3.81 21.82 -8.61
CA ALA A 7 2.85 21.22 -7.71
C ALA A 7 3.27 19.76 -7.50
N ALA A 8 3.45 19.38 -6.22
CA ALA A 8 3.67 17.99 -5.89
C ALA A 8 2.52 17.17 -6.50
N SER A 9 2.83 15.98 -7.00
CA SER A 9 1.87 15.03 -7.60
C SER A 9 0.57 14.88 -6.80
N GLY A 10 0.61 15.13 -5.48
CA GLY A 10 -0.54 15.14 -4.56
C GLY A 10 -1.62 16.20 -4.80
N ASP A 11 -1.28 17.39 -5.33
CA ASP A 11 -2.23 18.53 -5.44
C ASP A 11 -2.99 18.58 -6.77
N LEU A 12 -2.65 17.71 -7.72
CA LEU A 12 -3.30 17.68 -9.02
C LEU A 12 -4.66 16.95 -8.94
N PRO A 13 -5.71 17.46 -9.62
CA PRO A 13 -6.96 16.74 -9.83
C PRO A 13 -6.73 15.31 -10.33
N THR A 14 -7.55 14.36 -9.88
CA THR A 14 -7.39 12.92 -10.18
C THR A 14 -7.22 12.61 -11.67
N TRP A 15 -7.91 13.33 -12.55
CA TRP A 15 -7.78 13.13 -14.00
C TRP A 15 -6.43 13.58 -14.57
N GLN A 16 -5.79 14.62 -13.99
CA GLN A 16 -4.45 15.07 -14.38
C GLN A 16 -3.38 14.09 -13.90
N ARG A 17 -3.57 13.52 -12.71
CA ARG A 17 -2.69 12.44 -12.20
C ARG A 17 -2.79 11.19 -13.08
N ALA A 18 -4.01 10.80 -13.45
CA ALA A 18 -4.23 9.68 -14.37
C ALA A 18 -3.62 9.95 -15.76
N ALA A 19 -3.70 11.18 -16.27
CA ALA A 19 -3.07 11.58 -17.53
C ALA A 19 -1.54 11.53 -17.47
N ALA A 20 -0.95 12.03 -16.38
CA ALA A 20 0.50 12.00 -16.16
C ALA A 20 1.00 10.55 -16.01
N ALA A 21 0.29 9.71 -15.26
CA ALA A 21 0.62 8.30 -15.11
C ALA A 21 0.52 7.53 -16.43
N ALA A 22 -0.54 7.78 -17.22
CA ALA A 22 -0.68 7.21 -18.55
C ALA A 22 0.47 7.63 -19.48
N ALA A 23 0.85 8.91 -19.47
CA ALA A 23 1.96 9.42 -20.26
C ALA A 23 3.32 8.82 -19.84
N ALA A 24 3.57 8.69 -18.53
CA ALA A 24 4.77 8.05 -18.00
C ALA A 24 4.87 6.57 -18.41
N ALA A 25 3.73 5.88 -18.51
CA ALA A 25 3.65 4.50 -19.00
C ALA A 25 3.69 4.39 -20.54
N GLY A 26 3.79 5.49 -21.29
CA GLY A 26 3.72 5.48 -22.76
C GLY A 26 2.35 5.04 -23.30
N MET A 27 1.29 5.18 -22.51
CA MET A 27 -0.06 4.73 -22.83
C MET A 27 -1.02 5.90 -23.01
N THR A 28 -2.12 5.67 -23.73
CA THR A 28 -3.27 6.59 -23.68
C THR A 28 -4.00 6.43 -22.34
N ILE A 29 -4.73 7.46 -21.90
CA ILE A 29 -5.55 7.38 -20.67
C ILE A 29 -6.54 6.21 -20.74
N ALA A 30 -7.09 5.91 -21.93
CA ALA A 30 -8.00 4.79 -22.11
C ALA A 30 -7.31 3.43 -21.93
N LYS A 31 -6.10 3.24 -22.51
CA LYS A 31 -5.33 2.00 -22.34
C LYS A 31 -4.86 1.84 -20.89
N PHE A 32 -4.45 2.94 -20.25
CA PHE A 32 -4.08 2.98 -18.84
C PHE A 32 -5.26 2.64 -17.92
N ALA A 33 -6.44 3.21 -18.17
CA ALA A 33 -7.65 2.89 -17.42
C ALA A 33 -8.10 1.44 -17.62
N ALA A 34 -7.98 0.90 -18.84
CA ALA A 34 -8.25 -0.51 -19.12
C ALA A 34 -7.25 -1.42 -18.39
N ALA A 35 -5.96 -1.07 -18.36
CA ALA A 35 -4.92 -1.80 -17.63
C ALA A 35 -5.22 -1.83 -16.13
N ALA A 36 -5.54 -0.68 -15.56
CA ALA A 36 -5.92 -0.55 -14.16
C ALA A 36 -7.19 -1.36 -13.85
N LEU A 37 -8.19 -1.37 -14.74
CA LEU A 37 -9.42 -2.14 -14.55
C LEU A 37 -9.15 -3.66 -14.62
N THR A 38 -8.34 -4.12 -15.59
CA THR A 38 -7.95 -5.52 -15.72
C THR A 38 -7.14 -5.96 -14.50
N GLN A 39 -6.18 -5.16 -14.06
CA GLN A 39 -5.42 -5.39 -12.83
C GLN A 39 -6.35 -5.49 -11.61
N LYS A 40 -7.39 -4.65 -11.57
CA LYS A 40 -8.38 -4.66 -10.50
C LYS A 40 -9.32 -5.86 -10.53
N MET A 41 -9.62 -6.37 -11.70
CA MET A 41 -10.39 -7.61 -11.84
C MET A 41 -9.55 -8.84 -11.54
N ALA A 42 -8.26 -8.81 -11.88
CA ALA A 42 -7.31 -9.88 -11.62
C ALA A 42 -6.81 -9.90 -10.16
N SER A 43 -6.96 -8.78 -9.42
CA SER A 43 -6.38 -8.63 -8.08
C SER A 43 -6.96 -9.56 -7.02
N GLY A 44 -8.08 -10.23 -7.30
CA GLY A 44 -8.67 -11.20 -6.39
C GLY A 44 -8.92 -10.61 -5.00
N ASP A 45 -9.41 -9.35 -4.95
CA ASP A 45 -9.55 -8.59 -3.70
C ASP A 45 -10.26 -9.44 -2.63
N THR A 46 -9.57 -9.66 -1.51
CA THR A 46 -10.09 -10.40 -0.36
C THR A 46 -10.63 -9.44 0.70
N LEU A 47 -11.44 -9.96 1.62
CA LEU A 47 -11.86 -9.19 2.79
C LEU A 47 -10.72 -9.18 3.81
N ILE A 48 -10.03 -8.05 3.92
CA ILE A 48 -9.01 -7.82 4.94
C ILE A 48 -9.69 -7.32 6.23
N SER A 49 -9.32 -7.91 7.36
CA SER A 49 -9.88 -7.60 8.68
C SER A 49 -8.76 -7.28 9.66
N VAL A 50 -8.71 -6.03 10.12
CA VAL A 50 -7.68 -5.49 11.01
C VAL A 50 -8.27 -5.11 12.35
N GLN A 51 -7.65 -5.50 13.47
CA GLN A 51 -8.13 -5.19 14.82
C GLN A 51 -7.38 -3.99 15.42
N VAL A 52 -7.95 -2.78 15.29
CA VAL A 52 -7.32 -1.53 15.73
C VAL A 52 -7.64 -1.24 17.19
N LYS A 53 -6.63 -0.99 18.02
CA LYS A 53 -6.76 -0.79 19.48
C LYS A 53 -7.15 0.65 19.89
N ASP A 54 -6.66 1.67 19.19
CA ASP A 54 -6.75 3.09 19.59
C ASP A 54 -7.80 3.89 18.77
N PRO A 55 -8.61 4.82 19.35
CA PRO A 55 -8.91 5.06 20.77
C PRO A 55 -9.96 4.11 21.37
N ARG A 56 -10.49 3.21 20.55
CA ARG A 56 -11.36 2.11 21.00
C ARG A 56 -11.09 0.88 20.14
N PRO A 57 -10.94 -0.32 20.75
CA PRO A 57 -10.84 -1.58 20.03
C PRO A 57 -11.97 -1.72 19.02
N ARG A 58 -11.62 -1.78 17.73
CA ARG A 58 -12.58 -1.97 16.64
C ARG A 58 -11.97 -2.83 15.55
N THR A 59 -12.80 -3.65 14.93
CA THR A 59 -12.41 -4.34 13.71
C THR A 59 -12.71 -3.44 12.51
N VAL A 60 -11.67 -3.01 11.81
CA VAL A 60 -11.80 -2.35 10.51
C VAL A 60 -11.75 -3.43 9.44
N ARG A 61 -12.72 -3.42 8.53
CA ARG A 61 -12.78 -4.34 7.41
C ARG A 61 -12.79 -3.56 6.11
N PHE A 62 -12.00 -4.00 5.15
CA PHE A 62 -11.98 -3.44 3.81
C PHE A 62 -11.65 -4.53 2.80
N HIS A 63 -12.16 -4.38 1.59
CA HIS A 63 -11.72 -5.20 0.47
C HIS A 63 -10.40 -4.66 -0.06
N GLY A 64 -9.47 -5.55 -0.41
CA GLY A 64 -8.16 -5.20 -0.94
C GLY A 64 -7.27 -6.42 -1.06
N HIS A 65 -5.97 -6.19 -1.17
CA HIS A 65 -4.98 -7.26 -1.16
C HIS A 65 -3.69 -6.78 -0.49
N TRP A 66 -2.95 -7.70 0.08
CA TRP A 66 -1.64 -7.41 0.66
C TRP A 66 -0.59 -7.25 -0.43
N LEU A 67 0.18 -6.16 -0.34
CA LEU A 67 1.44 -5.96 -1.06
C LEU A 67 2.61 -6.45 -0.19
N VAL A 68 2.50 -6.22 1.12
CA VAL A 68 3.31 -6.84 2.16
C VAL A 68 2.33 -7.43 3.16
N GLU A 69 2.27 -8.76 3.22
CA GLU A 69 1.45 -9.44 4.20
C GLU A 69 2.15 -9.38 5.55
N PRO A 70 1.49 -8.86 6.60
CA PRO A 70 2.08 -8.82 7.93
C PRO A 70 2.29 -10.26 8.40
N GLU A 71 3.49 -10.58 8.86
CA GLU A 71 3.70 -11.81 9.60
C GLU A 71 2.74 -11.83 10.80
N SER A 72 2.05 -12.95 11.02
CA SER A 72 1.14 -13.00 12.16
C SER A 72 1.98 -12.89 13.44
N ALA A 73 1.49 -12.16 14.44
CA ALA A 73 2.18 -12.09 15.74
C ALA A 73 2.43 -13.49 16.34
N ARG A 74 1.60 -14.48 15.96
CA ARG A 74 1.76 -15.89 16.34
C ARG A 74 2.88 -16.60 15.59
N ASP A 75 3.11 -16.28 14.32
CA ASP A 75 4.21 -16.83 13.51
C ASP A 75 5.53 -16.15 13.88
N ALA A 76 5.54 -14.82 14.06
CA ALA A 76 6.70 -14.07 14.56
C ALA A 76 7.15 -14.54 15.96
N ALA A 77 6.20 -14.80 16.88
CA ALA A 77 6.50 -15.35 18.20
C ALA A 77 6.88 -16.84 18.19
N ARG A 78 6.54 -17.59 17.14
CA ARG A 78 6.92 -19.00 16.99
C ARG A 78 8.35 -19.14 16.47
N ASP A 79 8.75 -18.26 15.55
CA ASP A 79 10.05 -18.34 14.90
C ASP A 79 11.14 -17.61 15.72
N ALA A 80 10.76 -16.70 16.61
CA ALA A 80 11.65 -16.13 17.63
C ALA A 80 11.75 -17.04 18.87
N LEU A 81 12.83 -17.81 18.97
CA LEU A 81 13.25 -18.52 20.19
C LEU A 81 13.76 -17.59 21.31
N ASP A 82 13.83 -16.28 21.05
CA ASP A 82 14.11 -15.26 22.05
C ASP A 82 12.80 -14.63 22.53
N PRO A 83 12.69 -14.26 23.82
CA PRO A 83 11.55 -13.48 24.29
C PRO A 83 11.50 -12.20 23.47
N VAL A 84 10.54 -12.15 22.56
CA VAL A 84 10.20 -10.97 21.78
C VAL A 84 10.07 -9.82 22.75
N GLY A 85 11.12 -8.99 22.81
CA GLY A 85 11.14 -7.86 23.71
C GLY A 85 9.99 -6.91 23.38
N PRO A 86 9.59 -6.02 24.30
CA PRO A 86 8.76 -4.89 23.94
C PRO A 86 9.47 -4.11 22.82
N GLY A 87 9.06 -4.29 21.55
CA GLY A 87 9.76 -3.68 20.42
C GLY A 87 9.65 -4.34 19.03
N SER A 88 9.20 -5.60 18.85
CA SER A 88 9.06 -6.13 17.48
C SER A 88 7.72 -5.70 16.87
N TRP A 89 7.76 -4.70 16.01
CA TRP A 89 6.63 -4.32 15.18
C TRP A 89 6.61 -5.18 13.94
N THR A 90 5.41 -5.57 13.50
CA THR A 90 5.23 -6.18 12.18
C THR A 90 4.41 -5.25 11.31
N VAL A 91 4.86 -5.09 10.07
CA VAL A 91 4.26 -4.18 9.11
C VAL A 91 3.43 -4.96 8.09
N GLY A 92 2.21 -4.48 7.84
CA GLY A 92 1.39 -4.90 6.71
C GLY A 92 1.10 -3.71 5.81
N ILE A 93 1.25 -3.88 4.50
CA ILE A 93 0.90 -2.86 3.50
C ILE A 93 -0.10 -3.49 2.52
N ALA A 94 -1.29 -2.91 2.43
CA ALA A 94 -2.34 -3.39 1.51
C ALA A 94 -2.76 -2.31 0.52
N GLU A 95 -3.03 -2.69 -0.72
CA GLU A 95 -3.82 -1.85 -1.64
C GLU A 95 -5.31 -2.17 -1.45
N THR A 96 -6.11 -1.14 -1.21
CA THR A 96 -7.55 -1.26 -1.03
C THR A 96 -8.29 -1.42 -2.37
N ALA A 97 -9.54 -1.87 -2.33
CA ALA A 97 -10.46 -1.92 -3.46
C ALA A 97 -10.61 -0.57 -4.20
N ARG A 98 -10.25 0.53 -3.53
CA ARG A 98 -10.37 1.90 -4.05
C ARG A 98 -9.05 2.49 -4.54
N GLY A 99 -7.97 1.71 -4.61
CA GLY A 99 -6.64 2.18 -5.04
C GLY A 99 -5.89 3.05 -4.01
N ARG A 100 -6.32 3.01 -2.74
CA ARG A 100 -5.59 3.62 -1.61
C ARG A 100 -4.72 2.59 -0.91
N PHE A 101 -3.70 3.02 -0.19
CA PHE A 101 -2.74 2.16 0.49
C PHE A 101 -2.95 2.20 2.00
N ALA A 102 -3.17 1.04 2.61
CA ALA A 102 -3.35 0.88 4.04
C ALA A 102 -2.03 0.37 4.65
N LEU A 103 -1.47 1.13 5.59
CA LEU A 103 -0.38 0.71 6.46
C LEU A 103 -0.96 0.18 7.77
N VAL A 104 -0.52 -1.01 8.16
CA VAL A 104 -0.99 -1.71 9.35
C VAL A 104 0.20 -2.04 10.22
N LEU A 105 0.20 -1.52 11.45
CA LEU A 105 1.27 -1.76 12.42
C LEU A 105 0.77 -2.70 13.51
N TYR A 106 1.36 -3.89 13.54
CA TYR A 106 1.06 -4.93 14.52
C TYR A 106 2.10 -4.95 15.63
N HIS A 107 1.62 -5.04 16.86
CA HIS A 107 2.45 -5.29 18.03
C HIS A 107 1.74 -6.29 18.93
N TYR A 108 2.30 -7.51 19.07
CA TYR A 108 1.84 -8.58 19.96
C TYR A 108 0.31 -8.76 20.05
N GLU A 109 -0.25 -9.54 19.13
CA GLU A 109 -1.69 -9.89 19.03
C GLU A 109 -2.68 -8.74 18.79
N LEU A 110 -2.22 -7.48 18.72
CA LEU A 110 -3.08 -6.30 18.51
C LEU A 110 -2.51 -5.40 17.40
N THR A 111 -3.39 -4.87 16.54
CA THR A 111 -3.00 -3.76 15.65
C THR A 111 -3.12 -2.47 16.46
N ASP A 112 -2.01 -1.76 16.64
CA ASP A 112 -2.06 -0.46 17.31
C ASP A 112 -2.56 0.62 16.35
N GLU A 113 -2.17 0.57 15.08
CA GLU A 113 -2.44 1.65 14.13
C GLU A 113 -2.80 1.14 12.72
N LEU A 114 -3.81 1.79 12.12
CA LEU A 114 -4.18 1.63 10.72
C LEU A 114 -4.24 3.01 10.08
N SER A 115 -3.33 3.27 9.16
CA SER A 115 -3.23 4.54 8.42
C SER A 115 -3.51 4.29 6.94
N VAL A 116 -4.21 5.21 6.28
CA VAL A 116 -4.61 5.07 4.87
C VAL A 116 -4.12 6.27 4.08
N PHE A 117 -3.43 6.00 2.98
CA PHE A 117 -2.77 6.97 2.11
C PHE A 117 -3.33 6.88 0.69
N ASP A 118 -3.31 7.99 -0.05
CA ASP A 118 -3.79 8.02 -1.42
C ASP A 118 -2.75 7.49 -2.43
N SER A 119 -1.47 7.39 -2.04
CA SER A 119 -0.40 6.85 -2.87
C SER A 119 0.71 6.19 -2.04
N LEU A 120 1.51 5.32 -2.68
CA LEU A 120 2.75 4.78 -2.09
C LEU A 120 3.79 5.86 -1.79
N GLU A 121 3.76 6.98 -2.53
CA GLU A 121 4.63 8.13 -2.27
C GLU A 121 4.28 8.78 -0.93
N GLN A 122 2.98 9.02 -0.68
CA GLN A 122 2.52 9.54 0.62
C GLN A 122 2.84 8.58 1.77
N LEU A 123 2.64 7.27 1.56
CA LEU A 123 3.00 6.25 2.55
C LEU A 123 4.50 6.32 2.86
N SER A 124 5.35 6.33 1.83
CA SER A 124 6.82 6.40 1.98
C SER A 124 7.26 7.62 2.79
N VAL A 125 6.75 8.81 2.46
CA VAL A 125 7.09 10.04 3.17
C VAL A 125 6.63 9.97 4.62
N ALA A 126 5.44 9.41 4.88
CA ALA A 126 4.92 9.28 6.23
C ALA A 126 5.74 8.30 7.09
N THR A 127 6.38 7.30 6.48
CA THR A 127 7.14 6.25 7.19
C THR A 127 8.64 6.55 7.29
N GLU A 128 9.18 7.56 6.62
CA GLU A 128 10.62 7.90 6.65
C GLU A 128 11.19 8.15 8.05
N THR A 129 10.35 8.61 8.98
CA THR A 129 10.73 8.90 10.38
C THR A 129 10.12 7.92 11.37
N ASP A 130 9.36 6.93 10.90
CA ASP A 130 8.74 5.93 11.74
C ASP A 130 9.67 4.73 11.89
N GLU A 131 10.36 4.63 13.03
CA GLU A 131 11.29 3.53 13.33
C GLU A 131 10.64 2.14 13.35
N ARG A 132 9.31 2.07 13.33
CA ARG A 132 8.54 0.82 13.29
C ARG A 132 8.40 0.26 11.86
N VAL A 133 8.69 1.08 10.84
CA VAL A 133 8.58 0.70 9.43
C VAL A 133 9.96 0.69 8.82
N GLU A 134 10.39 -0.47 8.34
CA GLU A 134 11.66 -0.57 7.65
C GLU A 134 11.51 -0.09 6.20
N SER A 135 12.56 0.55 5.68
CA SER A 135 12.56 0.99 4.27
C SER A 135 12.37 -0.18 3.30
N GLU A 136 12.80 -1.37 3.69
CA GLU A 136 12.62 -2.59 2.90
C GLU A 136 11.14 -2.96 2.71
N ASP A 137 10.28 -2.73 3.70
CA ASP A 137 8.83 -3.01 3.57
C ASP A 137 8.18 -2.13 2.49
N VAL A 138 8.56 -0.86 2.46
CA VAL A 138 8.05 0.10 1.47
C VAL A 138 8.56 -0.25 0.07
N GLU A 139 9.84 -0.64 -0.05
CA GLU A 139 10.41 -1.08 -1.33
C GLU A 139 9.78 -2.39 -1.82
N ARG A 140 9.52 -3.35 -0.93
CA ARG A 140 8.78 -4.58 -1.28
C ARG A 140 7.38 -4.26 -1.80
N ALA A 141 6.67 -3.32 -1.17
CA ALA A 141 5.36 -2.90 -1.64
C ALA A 141 5.41 -2.24 -3.04
N ARG A 142 6.45 -1.43 -3.32
CA ARG A 142 6.67 -0.82 -4.64
C ARG A 142 6.95 -1.86 -5.70
N GLU A 143 7.81 -2.83 -5.39
CA GLU A 143 8.20 -3.88 -6.31
C GLU A 143 7.01 -4.79 -6.67
N GLU A 144 6.19 -5.17 -5.69
CA GLU A 144 4.99 -5.97 -5.94
C GLU A 144 3.98 -5.21 -6.82
N MET A 145 3.79 -3.91 -6.58
CA MET A 145 2.94 -3.08 -7.45
C MET A 145 3.48 -2.99 -8.87
N ARG A 146 4.80 -2.81 -9.04
CA ARG A 146 5.46 -2.74 -10.35
C ARG A 146 5.26 -4.04 -11.12
N ARG A 147 5.54 -5.18 -10.50
CA ARG A 147 5.35 -6.51 -11.08
C ARG A 147 3.93 -6.70 -11.60
N ARG A 148 2.93 -6.28 -10.83
CA ARG A 148 1.52 -6.41 -11.22
C ARG A 148 1.11 -5.48 -12.35
N GLN A 149 1.70 -4.29 -12.42
CA GLN A 149 1.49 -3.39 -13.56
C GLN A 149 2.09 -3.98 -14.85
N GLU A 150 3.26 -4.60 -14.75
CA GLU A 150 3.90 -5.32 -15.86
C GLU A 150 3.05 -6.51 -16.31
N ASP A 151 2.55 -7.32 -15.38
CA ASP A 151 1.65 -8.43 -15.68
C ASP A 151 0.36 -7.95 -16.36
N ALA A 152 -0.26 -6.87 -15.86
CA ALA A 152 -1.47 -6.31 -16.44
C ALA A 152 -1.25 -5.71 -17.85
N ALA A 153 -0.08 -5.10 -18.08
CA ALA A 153 0.30 -4.59 -19.40
C ALA A 153 0.48 -5.74 -20.41
N ASN A 154 1.10 -6.84 -20.00
CA ASN A 154 1.28 -8.03 -20.83
C ASN A 154 -0.07 -8.66 -21.24
N TYR A 155 -1.10 -8.60 -20.38
CA TYR A 155 -2.45 -9.05 -20.72
C TYR A 155 -3.15 -8.20 -21.78
N LEU A 156 -2.71 -6.96 -22.02
CA LEU A 156 -3.33 -6.02 -22.97
C LEU A 156 -2.65 -5.98 -24.34
N ASP A 157 -1.49 -6.62 -24.49
CA ASP A 157 -0.76 -6.73 -25.76
C ASP A 157 -1.04 -8.07 -26.49
N ILE A 158 -2.00 -8.86 -25.99
CA ILE A 158 -2.61 -10.04 -26.64
C ILE A 158 -3.94 -9.62 -27.28
#